data_AF-A0A4Y5YLL2-F1
#
_entry.id   AF-A0A4Y5YLL2-F1
#
_cell.length_a   1.000
_cell.length_b   1.000
_cell.length_c   1.000
_cell.angle_alpha   90.00
_cell.angle_beta   90.00
_cell.angle_gamma   90.00
#
_symmetry.space_group_name_H-M   'P 1'
#
loop_
_entity.id
_entity.type
_entity.pdbx_description
1 polymer ?
#
loop_
_entity_poly.entity_id
_entity_poly.type
_entity_poly.pdbx_seq_one_letter_code
_entity_poly.pdbx_strand_id
1 'polypeptide(L)' 'MTNAKVSLSLSEGDIAFLDLETLSGRYASRSAAVQDAVRLLRESRLADAYAEAFADGYDDEWDAADTDGLASA' A
#
# COMPACT_ATOMS: atom_id res chain seq x y z
N MET A 1 -14.39 -7.97 -7.96
CA MET A 1 -14.25 -7.75 -6.50
C MET A 1 -15.60 -7.33 -5.96
N THR A 2 -16.03 -7.91 -4.85
CA THR A 2 -17.31 -7.57 -4.19
C THR A 2 -17.07 -6.42 -3.22
N ASN A 3 -17.86 -5.35 -3.32
CA ASN A 3 -17.79 -4.21 -2.40
C ASN A 3 -18.96 -4.26 -1.43
N ALA A 4 -18.69 -4.00 -0.15
CA ALA A 4 -19.71 -3.86 0.89
C ALA A 4 -19.83 -2.39 1.31
N LYS A 5 -21.06 -1.92 1.55
CA LYS A 5 -21.31 -0.60 2.14
C LYS A 5 -21.28 -0.73 3.65
N VAL A 6 -20.59 0.20 4.30
CA VAL A 6 -20.50 0.29 5.76
C VAL A 6 -20.90 1.69 6.21
N SER A 7 -21.52 1.79 7.39
CA SER A 7 -21.74 3.07 8.06
C SER A 7 -20.59 3.30 9.03
N LEU A 8 -19.97 4.47 9.00
CA LEU A 8 -18.80 4.83 9.80
C LEU A 8 -19.05 6.13 10.54
N SER A 9 -18.61 6.19 11.79
CA SER A 9 -18.48 7.45 12.54
C SER A 9 -17.06 7.96 12.38
N LEU A 10 -16.91 9.14 11.79
CA LEU A 10 -15.64 9.84 11.59
C LEU A 10 -15.76 11.25 12.18
N SER A 11 -14.63 11.85 12.52
CA SER A 11 -14.63 13.26 12.93
C SER A 11 -15.01 14.16 11.75
N GLU A 12 -15.54 15.36 12.03
CA GLU A 12 -15.82 16.34 10.96
C GLU A 12 -14.55 16.70 10.18
N GLY A 13 -13.40 16.75 10.86
CA GLY A 13 -12.10 16.99 10.23
C GLY A 13 -11.69 15.91 9.25
N ASP A 14 -11.90 14.63 9.60
CA ASP A 14 -11.59 13.51 8.70
C ASP A 14 -12.51 13.52 7.46
N ILE A 15 -13.78 13.87 7.64
CA ILE A 15 -14.72 14.00 6.52
C ILE A 15 -14.27 15.14 5.59
N ALA A 16 -13.90 16.30 6.16
CA ALA A 16 -13.41 17.44 5.39
C ALA A 16 -12.10 17.12 4.64
N PHE A 17 -11.21 16.34 5.25
CA PHE A 17 -10.00 15.85 4.58
C PHE A 17 -10.35 14.96 3.37
N LEU A 18 -11.22 13.96 3.54
CA LEU A 18 -11.66 13.08 2.44
C LEU A 18 -12.34 13.85 1.30
N ASP A 19 -13.05 14.94 1.64
CA ASP A 19 -13.63 15.86 0.67
C ASP A 19 -12.58 16.59 -0.14
N LEU A 20 -11.56 17.16 0.51
CA LEU A 20 -10.47 17.84 -0.18
C LEU A 20 -9.71 16.90 -1.13
N GLU A 21 -9.49 15.64 -0.73
CA GLU A 21 -8.84 14.66 -1.58
C GLU A 21 -9.71 14.27 -2.80
N THR A 22 -11.03 14.33 -2.66
CA THR A 22 -11.97 14.11 -3.78
C THR A 22 -12.05 15.35 -4.69
N LEU A 23 -12.15 16.55 -4.11
CA LEU A 23 -12.25 17.82 -4.82
C LEU A 23 -10.97 18.19 -5.58
N SER A 24 -9.81 17.80 -5.05
CA SER A 24 -8.52 17.94 -5.74
C SER A 24 -8.36 16.98 -6.92
N GLY A 25 -9.28 16.02 -7.10
CA GLY A 25 -9.24 15.02 -8.16
C GLY A 25 -8.28 13.86 -7.88
N ARG A 26 -7.66 13.80 -6.70
CA ARG A 26 -6.78 12.68 -6.32
C ARG A 26 -7.54 11.37 -6.22
N TYR A 27 -8.77 11.41 -5.69
CA TYR A 27 -9.66 10.25 -5.65
C TYR A 27 -11.01 10.55 -6.30
N ALA A 28 -11.58 9.54 -6.97
CA ALA A 28 -12.89 9.65 -7.60
C ALA A 28 -14.05 9.73 -6.60
N SER A 29 -13.83 9.36 -5.33
CA SER A 29 -14.82 9.45 -4.25
C SER A 29 -14.16 9.30 -2.87
N ARG A 30 -14.89 9.68 -1.82
CA ARG A 30 -14.51 9.38 -0.42
C ARG A 30 -14.26 7.89 -0.19
N SER A 31 -15.06 7.01 -0.81
CA SER A 31 -14.87 5.56 -0.66
C SER A 31 -13.57 5.07 -1.30
N ALA A 32 -13.13 5.66 -2.41
CA ALA A 32 -11.83 5.35 -3.01
C ALA A 32 -10.68 5.79 -2.09
N ALA A 33 -10.78 6.98 -1.50
CA ALA A 33 -9.80 7.47 -0.53
C ALA A 33 -9.73 6.57 0.73
N VAL A 34 -10.88 6.18 1.30
CA VAL A 34 -10.94 5.26 2.45
C VAL A 34 -10.39 3.88 2.11
N GLN A 35 -10.65 3.36 0.90
CA GLN A 35 -10.11 2.08 0.46
C GLN A 35 -8.58 2.13 0.32
N ASP A 36 -8.03 3.24 -0.16
CA ASP A 36 -6.59 3.46 -0.20
C ASP A 36 -5.98 3.55 1.20
N ALA A 37 -6.63 4.26 2.14
CA ALA A 37 -6.19 4.30 3.53
C ALA A 37 -6.16 2.90 4.18
N VAL A 38 -7.13 2.02 3.87
CA VAL A 38 -7.12 0.63 4.32
C VAL A 38 -5.96 -0.16 3.71
N ARG A 39 -5.61 0.09 2.43
CA ARG A 39 -4.44 -0.52 1.77
C ARG A 39 -3.15 -0.08 2.47
N LEU A 40 -2.98 1.22 2.69
CA LEU A 40 -1.81 1.77 3.40
C LEU A 40 -1.67 1.21 4.82
N LEU A 41 -2.77 0.98 5.53
CA LEU A 41 -2.75 0.35 6.85
C LEU A 41 -2.33 -1.13 6.81
N ARG A 42 -2.56 -1.84 5.71
CA ARG A 42 -2.03 -3.20 5.52
C ARG A 42 -0.54 -3.15 5.22
N GLU A 43 -0.12 -2.23 4.36
CA GLU A 43 1.28 -2.02 3.99
C GLU A 43 2.14 -1.55 5.15
N SER A 44 1.63 -0.74 6.07
CA SER A 44 2.38 -0.31 7.24
C SER A 44 2.75 -1.48 8.17
N ARG A 45 1.99 -2.58 8.13
CA ARG A 45 2.30 -3.81 8.88
C ARG A 45 3.31 -4.70 8.16
N LEU A 46 3.55 -4.47 6.87
CA LEU A 46 4.53 -5.22 6.10
C LEU A 46 5.95 -4.73 6.36
N ALA A 47 6.14 -3.47 6.79
CA ALA A 47 7.47 -2.93 7.06
C ALA A 47 8.24 -3.74 8.11
N ASP A 48 7.60 -4.05 9.24
CA ASP A 48 8.22 -4.86 10.31
C ASP A 48 8.46 -6.30 9.83
N ALA A 49 7.52 -6.87 9.07
CA ALA A 49 7.66 -8.22 8.52
C ALA A 49 8.81 -8.32 7.49
N TYR A 50 9.01 -7.29 6.66
CA TYR A 50 10.15 -7.21 5.76
C TYR A 50 11.46 -7.03 6.53
N ALA A 51 11.48 -6.18 7.56
CA ALA A 51 12.66 -5.99 8.39
C ALA A 51 13.08 -7.29 9.09
N GLU A 52 12.12 -8.07 9.60
CA GLU A 52 12.36 -9.39 10.17
C GLU A 52 12.88 -10.38 9.10
N ALA A 53 12.23 -10.46 7.95
CA ALA A 53 12.65 -11.36 6.87
C ALA A 53 14.06 -11.06 6.34
N PHE A 54 14.45 -9.78 6.26
CA PHE A 54 15.82 -9.41 5.87
C PHE A 54 16.83 -9.59 7.01
N ALA A 55 16.40 -9.61 8.28
CA ALA A 55 17.28 -9.88 9.42
C ALA A 55 17.71 -11.35 9.49
N ASP A 56 16.90 -12.27 8.94
CA ASP A 56 17.25 -13.70 8.81
C ASP A 56 18.44 -13.95 7.87
N GLY A 57 18.86 -12.92 7.12
CA GLY A 57 20.07 -12.91 6.32
C GLY A 57 19.81 -13.06 4.83
N TYR A 58 20.76 -12.54 4.05
CA TYR A 58 20.85 -12.77 2.61
C TYR A 58 21.63 -14.06 2.34
N ASP A 59 21.21 -14.81 1.32
CA ASP A 59 21.91 -15.99 0.86
C ASP A 59 22.71 -15.62 -0.39
N ASP A 60 24.03 -15.55 -0.23
CA ASP A 60 24.98 -15.16 -1.27
C ASP A 60 24.92 -16.08 -2.52
N GLU A 61 24.31 -17.27 -2.42
CA GLU A 61 24.08 -18.13 -3.59
C GLU A 61 23.18 -17.47 -4.65
N TRP A 62 22.33 -16.52 -4.25
CA TRP A 62 21.47 -15.78 -5.18
C TRP A 62 22.23 -14.76 -6.05
N ASP A 63 23.43 -14.33 -5.65
CA ASP A 63 24.25 -13.39 -6.44
C ASP A 63 24.59 -13.95 -7.83
N ALA A 64 24.68 -15.29 -7.95
CA ALA A 64 25.00 -15.95 -9.22
C ALA A 64 23.96 -15.69 -10.31
N ALA A 65 22.70 -15.44 -9.94
CA ALA A 65 21.60 -15.22 -10.88
C ALA A 65 21.39 -13.75 -11.25
N ASP A 66 22.09 -12.79 -10.63
CA ASP A 66 21.85 -11.34 -10.81
C ASP A 66 22.09 -10.86 -12.26
N THR A 67 22.90 -11.61 -13.03
CA THR A 67 23.23 -11.28 -14.42
C THR A 67 22.52 -12.13 -15.48
N ASP A 68 21.64 -13.04 -15.06
CA ASP A 68 20.95 -13.94 -15.98
C ASP A 68 20.06 -13.17 -16.98
N GLY A 69 20.21 -13.46 -18.27
CA GLY A 69 19.43 -12.84 -19.34
C GLY A 69 19.86 -11.41 -19.74
N LEU A 70 20.90 -10.85 -19.11
CA LEU A 70 21.45 -9.53 -19.46
C LEU A 70 22.48 -9.57 -20.59
N ALA A 71 22.87 -10.76 -21.07
CA ALA A 71 23.69 -10.89 -22.27
C ALA A 71 22.89 -10.45 -23.50
N SER A 72 23.26 -9.29 -24.07
CA SER A 72 22.73 -8.81 -25.33
C SER A 72 22.97 -9.83 -26.45
N ALA A 73 21.93 -10.06 -27.26
CA ALA A 73 21.97 -10.87 -28.48
C ALA A 73 22.97 -10.35 -29.52
#